data_AF-A0A836BKU1-F1
#
_entry.id   AF-A0A836BKU1-F1
#
_cell.length_a   1.000
_cell.length_b   1.000
_cell.length_c   1.000
_cell.angle_alpha   90.00
_cell.angle_beta   90.00
_cell.angle_gamma   90.00
#
_symmetry.space_group_name_H-M   'P 1'
#
loop_
_entity.id
_entity.type
_entity.pdbx_description
1 polymer ?
#
loop_
_entity_poly.entity_id
_entity_poly.type
_entity_poly.pdbx_seq_one_letter_code
_entity_poly.pdbx_strand_id
1 'polypeptide(L)'
;MPKNIVDAKIALINTALEISKTETDAKINIQNPQQLKSFLDEENRMLKTMVDKVIGSGANVVLCQKGVDDMAQHYLAKAGVLVVRRIKESDLTKLAKATGARIVTNLDDLFEKDLGSAALVEERKIEEDRWVFIEGCKHPKSVTLLLRGGSQRVVDEVERSVHDAIMVVKDVMETPSIVAGGGAPETYAAAKVRSWSKSLEGREQLAAEKFADALESIPLALAENAGMDPIDTLTSLRSRQLKGEKWTGIDVMKTRIANMKSSDIIEPLTVKLQIVSAASEAACMILRIDDVIATVKSSAPPGGGEGGMPPGMGGMGGGMPGMGGGMPDMGGMM
;
A
#
# COMPACT_ATOMS: atom_id res chain seq x y z
N MET A 1 -7.40 9.60 31.36
CA MET A 1 -7.78 10.33 30.14
C MET A 1 -9.21 9.97 29.77
N PRO A 2 -9.99 10.90 29.19
CA PRO A 2 -11.32 10.61 28.68
C PRO A 2 -11.23 9.56 27.56
N LYS A 3 -12.25 8.70 27.46
CA LYS A 3 -12.34 7.66 26.42
C LYS A 3 -13.28 8.03 25.29
N ASN A 4 -14.12 9.04 25.50
CA ASN A 4 -15.13 9.48 24.54
C ASN A 4 -15.19 11.01 24.61
N ILE A 5 -15.08 11.64 23.44
CA ILE A 5 -15.16 13.09 23.24
C ILE A 5 -16.14 13.35 22.10
N VAL A 6 -17.21 14.09 22.43
CA VAL A 6 -18.17 14.64 21.47
C VAL A 6 -17.71 16.04 21.06
N ASP A 7 -17.93 16.41 19.79
CA ASP A 7 -17.48 17.67 19.19
C ASP A 7 -15.96 17.89 19.39
N ALA A 8 -15.20 16.95 18.85
CA ALA A 8 -13.75 16.93 18.97
C ALA A 8 -13.10 18.08 18.18
N LYS A 9 -12.27 18.86 18.88
CA LYS A 9 -11.30 19.83 18.35
C LYS A 9 -9.91 19.18 18.41
N ILE A 10 -9.42 18.75 17.25
CA ILE A 10 -8.28 17.85 17.12
C ILE A 10 -7.02 18.63 16.74
N ALA A 11 -6.00 18.60 17.59
CA ALA A 11 -4.66 19.09 17.28
C ALA A 11 -3.79 17.97 16.69
N LEU A 12 -3.16 18.23 15.54
CA LEU A 12 -2.17 17.33 14.94
C LEU A 12 -0.78 17.91 15.14
N ILE A 13 0.07 17.19 15.87
CA ILE A 13 1.39 17.67 16.27
C ILE A 13 2.46 16.68 15.79
N ASN A 14 3.47 17.17 15.07
CA ASN A 14 4.57 16.31 14.61
C ASN A 14 5.82 16.38 15.52
N THR A 15 5.84 17.28 16.50
CA THR A 15 6.91 17.39 17.51
C THR A 15 6.62 16.55 18.75
N ALA A 16 7.64 16.30 19.56
CA ALA A 16 7.50 15.61 20.84
C ALA A 16 6.99 16.59 21.91
N LEU A 17 6.08 16.13 22.78
CA LEU A 17 5.72 16.83 24.01
C LEU A 17 6.61 16.32 25.15
N GLU A 18 7.92 16.47 24.96
CA GLU A 18 8.97 15.97 25.83
C GLU A 18 10.07 17.02 25.96
N ILE A 19 10.85 16.95 27.05
CA ILE A 19 12.01 17.82 27.23
C ILE A 19 13.04 17.42 26.17
N SER A 20 13.29 18.32 25.24
CA SER A 20 14.20 18.07 24.13
C SER A 20 15.63 18.06 24.62
N LYS A 21 16.39 17.04 24.22
CA LYS A 21 17.85 17.08 24.37
C LYS A 21 18.40 18.14 23.42
N THR A 22 19.35 18.91 23.89
CA THR A 22 20.07 19.88 23.06
C THR A 22 20.86 19.15 21.98
N GLU A 23 20.93 19.72 20.77
CA GLU A 23 21.70 19.14 19.67
C GLU A 23 23.20 19.05 19.98
N THR A 24 23.70 19.98 20.79
CA THR A 24 25.04 19.95 21.37
C THR A 24 25.00 19.35 22.77
N ASP A 25 26.03 18.59 23.14
CA ASP A 25 26.19 18.05 24.50
C ASP A 25 26.24 19.19 25.54
N ALA A 26 25.12 19.41 26.23
CA ALA A 26 25.03 20.33 27.34
C ALA A 26 25.16 19.56 28.66
N LYS A 27 26.17 19.92 29.47
CA LYS A 27 26.36 19.36 30.81
C LYS A 27 25.95 20.39 31.85
N ILE A 28 24.98 20.02 32.67
CA ILE A 28 24.54 20.84 33.80
C ILE A 28 25.30 20.37 35.05
N ASN A 29 26.05 21.27 35.69
CA ASN A 29 26.81 20.96 36.89
C ASN A 29 26.03 21.44 38.13
N ILE A 30 25.53 20.49 38.92
CA ILE A 30 24.71 20.77 40.11
C ILE A 30 25.61 20.68 41.34
N GLN A 31 25.81 21.81 42.03
CA GLN A 31 26.73 21.92 43.16
C GLN A 31 26.04 21.86 44.52
N ASN A 32 24.72 22.04 44.58
CA ASN A 32 23.96 21.98 45.82
C ASN A 32 22.53 21.44 45.62
N PRO A 33 21.87 20.93 46.68
CA PRO A 33 20.50 20.40 46.60
C PRO A 33 19.45 21.40 46.13
N GLN A 34 19.64 22.71 46.40
CA GLN A 34 18.72 23.76 45.97
C GLN A 34 18.72 23.92 44.44
N GLN A 35 19.89 23.85 43.81
CA GLN A 35 20.03 23.87 42.35
C GLN A 35 19.36 22.66 41.70
N LEU A 36 19.46 21.48 42.31
CA LEU A 36 18.76 20.28 41.83
C LEU A 36 17.24 20.50 41.84
N LYS A 37 16.71 21.06 42.93
CA LYS A 37 15.27 21.33 43.04
C LYS A 37 14.81 22.35 41.99
N SER A 38 15.51 23.47 41.87
CA SER A 38 15.17 24.50 40.86
C SER A 38 15.23 23.96 39.44
N PHE A 39 16.17 23.05 39.15
CA PHE A 39 16.27 22.40 37.85
C PHE A 39 15.03 21.53 37.56
N LEU A 40 14.64 20.66 38.49
CA LEU A 40 13.43 19.84 38.36
C LEU A 40 12.15 20.68 38.27
N ASP A 41 12.09 21.78 39.01
CA ASP A 41 10.96 22.72 38.95
C ASP A 41 10.87 23.40 37.57
N GLU A 42 11.99 23.79 36.97
CA GLU A 42 12.04 24.35 35.61
C GLU A 42 11.71 23.32 34.53
N GLU A 43 12.18 22.07 34.65
CA GLU A 43 11.78 20.99 33.75
C GLU A 43 10.26 20.78 33.74
N ASN A 44 9.65 20.73 34.93
CA ASN A 44 8.20 20.65 35.08
C ASN A 44 7.49 21.89 34.51
N ARG A 45 8.08 23.08 34.69
CA ARG A 45 7.54 24.34 34.16
C ARG A 45 7.55 24.36 32.63
N MET A 46 8.61 23.84 32.00
CA MET A 46 8.70 23.74 30.54
C MET A 46 7.61 22.81 29.99
N LEU A 47 7.45 21.62 30.57
CA LEU A 47 6.39 20.67 30.17
C LEU A 47 5.00 21.28 30.36
N LYS A 48 4.77 21.92 31.51
CA LYS A 48 3.50 22.59 31.79
C LYS A 48 3.21 23.71 30.78
N THR A 49 4.22 24.51 30.41
CA THR A 49 4.08 25.57 29.41
C THR A 49 3.69 25.00 28.04
N MET A 50 4.27 23.87 27.63
CA MET A 50 3.89 23.19 26.39
C MET A 50 2.42 22.73 26.42
N VAL A 51 2.00 22.12 27.54
CA VAL A 51 0.62 21.66 27.73
C VAL A 51 -0.36 22.83 27.78
N ASP A 52 -0.01 23.93 28.45
CA ASP A 52 -0.85 25.13 28.57
C ASP A 52 -1.07 25.77 27.18
N LYS A 53 -0.08 25.73 26.27
CA LYS A 53 -0.27 26.16 24.87
C LYS A 53 -1.31 25.29 24.14
N VAL A 54 -1.22 23.98 24.31
CA VAL A 54 -2.19 23.04 23.71
C VAL A 54 -3.60 23.26 24.25
N ILE A 55 -3.75 23.39 25.57
CA ILE A 55 -5.04 23.70 26.21
C ILE A 55 -5.55 25.08 25.75
N GLY A 56 -4.66 26.07 25.67
CA GLY A 56 -4.97 27.43 25.24
C GLY A 56 -5.47 27.52 23.79
N SER A 57 -5.08 26.59 22.93
CA SER A 57 -5.63 26.47 21.57
C SER A 57 -7.11 26.04 21.54
N GLY A 58 -7.61 25.45 22.63
CA GLY A 58 -8.95 24.89 22.73
C GLY A 58 -9.08 23.43 22.26
N ALA A 59 -7.95 22.75 22.01
CA ALA A 59 -7.95 21.34 21.61
C ALA A 59 -8.42 20.42 22.75
N ASN A 60 -9.34 19.49 22.44
CA ASN A 60 -9.77 18.43 23.36
C ASN A 60 -9.21 17.05 22.97
N VAL A 61 -8.64 16.92 21.76
CA VAL A 61 -7.94 15.74 21.28
C VAL A 61 -6.59 16.15 20.73
N VAL A 62 -5.52 15.44 21.11
CA VAL A 62 -4.15 15.68 20.67
C VAL A 62 -3.58 14.41 20.07
N LEU A 63 -3.18 14.50 18.81
CA LEU A 63 -2.61 13.39 18.04
C LEU A 63 -1.15 13.75 17.72
N CYS A 64 -0.22 13.10 18.41
CA CYS A 64 1.21 13.35 18.29
C CYS A 64 1.92 12.25 17.49
N GLN A 65 2.73 12.65 16.51
CA GLN A 65 3.61 11.72 15.77
C GLN A 65 4.71 11.15 16.66
N LYS A 66 5.25 11.98 17.55
CA LYS A 66 6.37 11.65 18.45
C LYS A 66 5.84 11.21 19.82
N GLY A 67 6.75 11.09 20.78
CA GLY A 67 6.41 10.79 22.16
C GLY A 67 5.77 11.97 22.90
N VAL A 68 5.20 11.63 24.05
CA VAL A 68 4.60 12.55 25.02
C VAL A 68 5.09 12.09 26.38
N ASP A 69 5.66 13.01 27.14
CA ASP A 69 6.17 12.76 28.48
C ASP A 69 5.02 12.40 29.45
N ASP A 70 5.29 11.55 30.44
CA ASP A 70 4.28 11.09 31.39
C ASP A 70 3.69 12.25 32.21
N MET A 71 4.50 13.26 32.55
CA MET A 71 4.01 14.47 33.25
C MET A 71 3.13 15.32 32.34
N ALA A 72 3.50 15.49 31.06
CA ALA A 72 2.68 16.19 30.08
C ALA A 72 1.35 15.47 29.86
N GLN A 73 1.38 14.14 29.75
CA GLN A 73 0.21 13.29 29.64
C GLN A 73 -0.70 13.41 30.87
N HIS A 74 -0.13 13.47 32.07
CA HIS A 74 -0.89 13.68 33.30
C HIS A 74 -1.59 15.06 33.32
N TYR A 75 -0.91 16.13 32.91
CA TYR A 75 -1.52 17.46 32.82
C TYR A 75 -2.64 17.53 31.78
N LEU A 76 -2.42 16.98 30.58
CA LEU A 76 -3.45 16.88 29.53
C LEU A 76 -4.65 16.06 29.98
N ALA A 77 -4.42 14.94 30.67
CA ALA A 77 -5.48 14.09 31.22
C ALA A 77 -6.33 14.83 32.26
N LYS A 78 -5.70 15.63 33.13
CA LYS A 78 -6.39 16.45 34.14
C LYS A 78 -7.23 17.56 33.49
N ALA A 79 -6.79 18.08 32.35
CA ALA A 79 -7.53 19.04 31.54
C ALA A 79 -8.65 18.39 30.69
N GLY A 80 -8.83 17.07 30.76
CA GLY A 80 -9.84 16.37 29.98
C GLY A 80 -9.50 16.25 28.49
N VAL A 81 -8.22 16.29 28.13
CA VAL A 81 -7.75 16.13 26.75
C VAL A 81 -7.38 14.67 26.49
N LEU A 82 -7.87 14.09 25.39
CA LEU A 82 -7.46 12.76 24.92
C LEU A 82 -6.15 12.89 24.14
N VAL A 83 -5.16 12.07 24.48
CA VAL A 83 -3.84 12.11 23.83
C VAL A 83 -3.52 10.76 23.21
N VAL A 84 -3.15 10.76 21.94
CA VAL A 84 -2.58 9.60 21.24
C VAL A 84 -1.17 9.96 20.80
N ARG A 85 -0.20 9.17 21.24
CA ARG A 85 1.23 9.38 20.98
C ARG A 85 1.76 8.34 19.99
N ARG A 86 2.91 8.64 19.38
CA ARG A 86 3.63 7.74 18.45
C ARG A 86 2.80 7.32 17.23
N ILE A 87 2.01 8.25 16.69
CA ILE A 87 1.24 8.00 15.47
C ILE A 87 2.17 7.97 14.27
N LYS A 88 1.95 7.06 13.33
CA LYS A 88 2.70 7.02 12.07
C LYS A 88 2.45 8.30 11.27
N GLU A 89 3.48 8.79 10.59
CA GLU A 89 3.39 10.00 9.75
C GLU A 89 2.31 9.88 8.66
N SER A 90 2.20 8.69 8.06
CA SER A 90 1.17 8.37 7.06
C SER A 90 -0.24 8.58 7.61
N ASP A 91 -0.47 8.21 8.87
CA ASP A 91 -1.78 8.32 9.51
C ASP A 91 -2.05 9.76 9.94
N LEU A 92 -1.04 10.49 10.42
CA LEU A 92 -1.16 11.92 10.69
C LEU A 92 -1.56 12.72 9.44
N THR A 93 -0.99 12.37 8.29
CA THR A 93 -1.34 13.00 7.00
C THR A 93 -2.76 12.67 6.56
N LYS A 94 -3.22 11.42 6.76
CA LYS A 94 -4.61 11.01 6.49
C LYS A 94 -5.58 11.72 7.43
N LEU A 95 -5.22 11.83 8.71
CA LEU A 95 -6.01 12.54 9.72
C LEU A 95 -6.15 14.02 9.38
N ALA A 96 -5.09 14.69 8.93
CA ALA A 96 -5.16 16.07 8.46
C ALA A 96 -6.17 16.24 7.31
N LYS A 97 -6.14 15.32 6.34
CA LYS A 97 -7.10 15.28 5.22
C LYS A 97 -8.53 14.94 5.66
N ALA A 98 -8.69 14.12 6.69
CA ALA A 98 -9.99 13.71 7.20
C ALA A 98 -10.67 14.79 8.05
N THR A 99 -9.94 15.40 8.98
CA THR A 99 -10.46 16.34 9.98
C THR A 99 -10.36 17.81 9.55
N GLY A 100 -9.53 18.11 8.55
CA GLY A 100 -9.22 19.46 8.10
C GLY A 100 -8.16 20.17 8.94
N ALA A 101 -7.56 19.49 9.93
CA ALA A 101 -6.51 20.07 10.77
C ALA A 101 -5.22 20.36 9.98
N ARG A 102 -4.48 21.39 10.40
CA ARG A 102 -3.09 21.61 9.98
C ARG A 102 -2.15 20.83 10.89
N ILE A 103 -1.15 20.17 10.30
CA ILE A 103 -0.07 19.55 11.09
C ILE A 103 0.84 20.67 11.59
N VAL A 104 0.97 20.78 12.91
CA VAL A 104 1.74 21.83 13.58
C VAL A 104 3.06 21.26 14.12
N THR A 105 4.15 21.94 13.83
CA THR A 105 5.49 21.62 14.36
C THR A 105 5.84 22.43 15.58
N ASN A 106 5.56 23.73 15.55
CA ASN A 106 5.82 24.63 16.66
C ASN A 106 4.54 24.87 17.46
N LEU A 107 4.56 24.57 18.76
CA LEU A 107 3.41 24.74 19.65
C LEU A 107 2.99 26.21 19.81
N ASP A 108 3.91 27.15 19.57
CA ASP A 108 3.58 28.59 19.55
C ASP A 108 2.67 28.99 18.38
N ASP A 109 2.67 28.18 17.32
CA ASP A 109 1.83 28.39 16.14
C ASP A 109 0.52 27.58 16.20
N LEU A 110 0.18 26.99 17.35
CA LEU A 110 -1.02 26.18 17.52
C LEU A 110 -2.20 27.07 17.95
N PHE A 111 -3.04 27.44 16.99
CA PHE A 111 -4.24 28.26 17.23
C PHE A 111 -5.52 27.48 16.90
N GLU A 112 -6.67 27.99 17.34
CA GLU A 112 -7.98 27.36 17.10
C GLU A 112 -8.26 27.09 15.61
N LYS A 113 -7.77 27.96 14.71
CA LYS A 113 -7.90 27.81 13.25
C LYS A 113 -7.16 26.60 12.67
N ASP A 114 -6.17 26.07 13.39
CA ASP A 114 -5.34 24.96 12.95
C ASP A 114 -5.92 23.60 13.38
N LEU A 115 -6.94 23.62 14.25
CA LEU A 115 -7.59 22.44 14.78
C LEU A 115 -8.56 21.83 13.76
N GLY A 116 -8.57 20.51 13.70
CA GLY A 116 -9.56 19.76 12.94
C GLY A 116 -10.84 19.54 13.74
N SER A 117 -11.91 19.17 13.05
CA SER A 117 -13.20 18.88 13.68
C SER A 117 -13.67 17.47 13.36
N ALA A 118 -14.17 16.76 14.37
CA ALA A 118 -14.90 15.51 14.23
C ALA A 118 -16.08 15.46 15.21
N ALA A 119 -17.18 14.80 14.86
CA ALA A 119 -18.34 14.70 15.74
C ALA A 119 -18.05 13.83 16.98
N LEU A 120 -17.25 12.77 16.81
CA LEU A 120 -16.95 11.81 17.85
C LEU A 120 -15.50 11.33 17.76
N VAL A 121 -14.80 11.34 18.90
CA VAL A 121 -13.53 10.63 19.07
C VAL A 121 -13.64 9.68 20.25
N GLU A 122 -13.48 8.38 20.00
CA GLU A 122 -13.72 7.34 20.98
C GLU A 122 -12.65 6.25 20.96
N GLU A 123 -12.13 5.88 22.13
CA GLU A 123 -11.35 4.66 22.33
C GLU A 123 -12.30 3.47 22.49
N ARG A 124 -12.36 2.60 21.47
CA ARG A 124 -13.12 1.35 21.53
C ARG A 124 -12.16 0.17 21.60
N LYS A 125 -12.53 -0.84 22.41
CA LYS A 125 -11.82 -2.12 22.45
C LYS A 125 -12.37 -3.00 21.33
N ILE A 126 -11.49 -3.44 20.42
CA ILE A 126 -11.81 -4.41 19.39
C ILE A 126 -10.90 -5.61 19.62
N GLU A 127 -11.52 -6.76 19.91
CA GLU A 127 -10.81 -7.98 20.31
C GLU A 127 -9.95 -7.75 21.56
N GLU A 128 -8.63 -7.85 21.43
CA GLU A 128 -7.68 -7.62 22.52
C GLU A 128 -7.15 -6.18 22.55
N ASP A 129 -7.16 -5.51 21.40
CA ASP A 129 -6.56 -4.19 21.20
C ASP A 129 -7.54 -3.04 21.44
N ARG A 130 -6.96 -1.86 21.71
CA ARG A 130 -7.72 -0.61 21.85
C ARG A 130 -7.41 0.29 20.67
N TRP A 131 -8.48 0.74 20.02
CA TRP A 131 -8.44 1.53 18.81
C TRP A 131 -9.12 2.87 19.07
N VAL A 132 -8.59 3.94 18.49
CA VAL A 132 -9.20 5.27 18.57
C VAL A 132 -9.93 5.56 17.27
N PHE A 133 -11.25 5.67 17.36
CA PHE A 133 -12.14 5.99 16.25
C PHE A 133 -12.35 7.50 16.19
N ILE A 134 -12.28 8.06 14.99
CA ILE A 134 -12.54 9.47 14.72
C ILE A 134 -13.63 9.51 13.64
N GLU A 135 -14.84 9.85 14.04
CA GLU A 135 -16.06 9.70 13.24
C GLU A 135 -16.79 11.04 13.08
N GLY A 136 -17.55 11.18 11.99
CA GLY A 136 -18.37 12.36 11.72
C GLY A 136 -17.58 13.63 11.37
N CYS A 137 -16.48 13.50 10.62
CA CYS A 137 -15.82 14.66 10.01
C CYS A 137 -16.71 15.29 8.93
N LYS A 138 -16.75 16.63 8.83
CA LYS A 138 -17.67 17.35 7.93
C LYS A 138 -17.39 17.11 6.43
N HIS A 139 -16.12 17.17 6.02
CA HIS A 139 -15.70 17.02 4.62
C HIS A 139 -14.40 16.19 4.52
N PRO A 140 -14.46 14.88 4.86
CA PRO A 140 -13.26 14.06 4.91
C PRO A 140 -12.74 13.78 3.50
N LYS A 141 -11.51 14.21 3.20
CA LYS A 141 -10.77 13.82 1.99
C LYS A 141 -10.01 12.49 2.17
N SER A 142 -10.11 11.88 3.35
CA SER A 142 -9.55 10.59 3.69
C SER A 142 -10.53 9.87 4.60
N VAL A 143 -10.84 8.62 4.28
CA VAL A 143 -11.74 7.76 5.05
C VAL A 143 -11.06 6.41 5.30
N THR A 144 -11.47 5.72 6.36
CA THR A 144 -10.96 4.40 6.72
C THR A 144 -12.13 3.41 6.72
N LEU A 145 -11.93 2.27 6.06
CA LEU A 145 -12.85 1.13 6.13
C LEU A 145 -12.21 0.07 7.03
N LEU A 146 -12.87 -0.27 8.13
CA LEU A 146 -12.43 -1.35 9.01
C LEU A 146 -13.05 -2.67 8.55
N LEU A 147 -12.23 -3.53 7.96
CA LEU A 147 -12.62 -4.86 7.51
C LEU A 147 -12.35 -5.88 8.63
N ARG A 148 -13.28 -6.81 8.82
CA ARG A 148 -13.16 -7.89 9.82
C ARG A 148 -13.57 -9.20 9.18
N GLY A 149 -12.90 -10.28 9.56
CA GLY A 149 -13.14 -11.62 9.05
C GLY A 149 -12.67 -12.67 10.05
N GLY A 150 -13.19 -13.90 9.92
CA GLY A 150 -12.86 -14.99 10.86
C GLY A 150 -11.44 -15.54 10.72
N SER A 151 -10.72 -15.20 9.64
CA SER A 151 -9.32 -15.55 9.45
C SER A 151 -8.62 -14.48 8.61
N GLN A 152 -7.29 -14.37 8.74
CA GLN A 152 -6.51 -13.40 7.98
C GLN A 152 -6.71 -13.55 6.46
N ARG A 153 -6.76 -14.78 5.95
CA ARG A 153 -7.00 -15.04 4.52
C ARG A 153 -8.31 -14.46 4.00
N VAL A 154 -9.36 -14.49 4.82
CA VAL A 154 -10.66 -13.90 4.45
C VAL A 154 -10.57 -12.38 4.47
N VAL A 155 -9.87 -11.80 5.45
CA VAL A 155 -9.66 -10.35 5.51
C VAL A 155 -8.88 -9.87 4.29
N ASP A 156 -7.80 -10.56 3.92
CA ASP A 156 -6.97 -10.22 2.77
C ASP A 156 -7.78 -10.26 1.46
N GLU A 157 -8.66 -11.26 1.29
CA GLU A 157 -9.52 -11.38 0.11
C GLU A 157 -10.60 -10.28 0.07
N VAL A 158 -11.19 -9.95 1.23
CA VAL A 158 -12.17 -8.86 1.32
C VAL A 158 -11.50 -7.51 1.07
N GLU A 159 -10.29 -7.28 1.58
CA GLU A 159 -9.52 -6.07 1.32
C GLU A 159 -9.27 -5.90 -0.19
N ARG A 160 -8.81 -6.96 -0.84
CA ARG A 160 -8.60 -6.98 -2.29
C ARG A 160 -9.89 -6.70 -3.06
N SER A 161 -10.97 -7.39 -2.70
CA SER A 161 -12.29 -7.22 -3.36
C SER A 161 -12.84 -5.81 -3.22
N VAL A 162 -12.72 -5.21 -2.02
CA VAL A 162 -13.15 -3.83 -1.76
C VAL A 162 -12.28 -2.83 -2.53
N HIS A 163 -10.97 -3.06 -2.56
CA HIS A 163 -10.04 -2.25 -3.33
C HIS A 163 -10.41 -2.23 -4.83
N ASP A 164 -10.61 -3.41 -5.42
CA ASP A 164 -10.98 -3.55 -6.82
C ASP A 164 -12.32 -2.85 -7.12
N ALA A 165 -13.32 -3.00 -6.24
CA ALA A 165 -14.61 -2.33 -6.38
C ALA A 165 -14.49 -0.80 -6.35
N ILE A 166 -13.67 -0.24 -5.44
CA ILE A 166 -13.42 1.20 -5.35
C ILE A 166 -12.72 1.71 -6.63
N MET A 167 -11.75 0.96 -7.14
CA MET A 167 -11.03 1.33 -8.36
C MET A 167 -11.95 1.32 -9.58
N VAL A 168 -12.85 0.35 -9.70
CA VAL A 168 -13.86 0.33 -10.79
C VAL A 168 -14.76 1.57 -10.73
N VAL A 169 -15.24 1.95 -9.54
CA VAL A 169 -16.07 3.16 -9.39
C VAL A 169 -15.26 4.41 -9.74
N LYS A 170 -14.00 4.49 -9.30
CA LYS A 170 -13.09 5.59 -9.63
C LYS A 170 -12.91 5.72 -11.14
N ASP A 171 -12.64 4.63 -11.85
CA ASP A 171 -12.42 4.64 -13.30
C ASP A 171 -13.65 5.17 -14.06
N VAL A 172 -14.86 4.80 -13.63
CA VAL A 172 -16.12 5.31 -14.21
C VAL A 172 -16.34 6.78 -13.88
N MET A 173 -15.97 7.22 -12.68
CA MET A 173 -16.05 8.64 -12.30
C MET A 173 -15.07 9.51 -13.10
N GLU A 174 -13.87 9.01 -13.39
CA GLU A 174 -12.87 9.71 -14.20
C GLU A 174 -13.23 9.68 -15.69
N THR A 175 -13.65 8.52 -16.20
CA THR A 175 -14.06 8.31 -17.59
C THR A 175 -15.45 7.67 -17.65
N PRO A 176 -16.52 8.46 -17.90
CA PRO A 176 -17.91 7.98 -17.83
C PRO A 176 -18.31 7.19 -19.09
N SER A 177 -17.64 6.05 -19.31
CA SER A 177 -17.89 5.13 -20.42
C SER A 177 -17.88 3.69 -19.94
N ILE A 178 -18.94 2.95 -20.29
CA ILE A 178 -19.16 1.58 -19.83
C ILE A 178 -19.45 0.64 -21.00
N VAL A 179 -19.14 -0.63 -20.79
CA VAL A 179 -19.48 -1.74 -21.69
C VAL A 179 -20.19 -2.85 -20.91
N ALA A 180 -20.90 -3.72 -21.61
CA ALA A 180 -21.46 -4.92 -21.00
C ALA A 180 -20.32 -5.89 -20.66
N GLY A 181 -20.33 -6.54 -19.50
CA GLY A 181 -19.25 -7.42 -19.07
C GLY A 181 -19.34 -8.84 -19.64
N GLY A 182 -18.76 -9.82 -18.94
CA GLY A 182 -18.97 -11.25 -19.22
C GLY A 182 -18.46 -11.72 -20.59
N GLY A 183 -17.36 -11.14 -21.08
CA GLY A 183 -16.77 -11.49 -22.38
C GLY A 183 -17.51 -10.92 -23.60
N ALA A 184 -18.56 -10.11 -23.40
CA ALA A 184 -19.32 -9.51 -24.50
C ALA A 184 -18.49 -8.53 -25.37
N PRO A 185 -17.66 -7.63 -24.80
CA PRO A 185 -16.86 -6.69 -25.59
C PRO A 185 -15.80 -7.41 -26.43
N GLU A 186 -15.17 -8.44 -25.86
CA GLU A 186 -14.16 -9.25 -26.54
C GLU A 186 -14.78 -10.03 -27.70
N THR A 187 -15.94 -10.66 -27.48
CA THR A 187 -16.66 -11.37 -28.54
C THR A 187 -17.09 -10.41 -29.66
N TYR A 188 -17.60 -9.22 -29.30
CA TYR A 188 -18.00 -8.20 -30.27
C TYR A 188 -16.79 -7.69 -31.08
N ALA A 189 -15.68 -7.40 -30.41
CA ALA A 189 -14.44 -6.97 -31.05
C ALA A 189 -13.88 -8.06 -31.97
N ALA A 190 -13.85 -9.32 -31.53
CA ALA A 190 -13.44 -10.46 -32.34
C ALA A 190 -14.26 -10.58 -33.63
N ALA A 191 -15.59 -10.45 -33.54
CA ALA A 191 -16.47 -10.48 -34.72
C ALA A 191 -16.15 -9.33 -35.70
N LYS A 192 -15.86 -8.13 -35.20
CA LYS A 192 -15.48 -6.98 -36.03
C LYS A 192 -14.11 -7.15 -36.69
N VAL A 193 -13.11 -7.59 -35.93
CA VAL A 193 -11.76 -7.88 -36.47
C VAL A 193 -11.82 -8.97 -37.53
N ARG A 194 -12.59 -10.05 -37.28
CA ARG A 194 -12.79 -11.14 -38.25
C ARG A 194 -13.56 -10.73 -39.49
N SER A 195 -14.45 -9.73 -39.39
CA SER A 195 -15.09 -9.17 -40.58
C SER A 195 -14.12 -8.28 -41.37
N TRP A 196 -13.27 -7.52 -40.67
CA TRP A 196 -12.26 -6.66 -41.28
C TRP A 196 -11.12 -7.48 -41.92
N SER A 197 -10.73 -8.62 -41.35
CA SER A 197 -9.68 -9.48 -41.91
C SER A 197 -9.96 -9.91 -43.34
N LYS A 198 -11.23 -10.08 -43.72
CA LYS A 198 -11.66 -10.42 -45.08
C LYS A 198 -11.33 -9.35 -46.13
N SER A 199 -11.05 -8.12 -45.70
CA SER A 199 -10.60 -7.04 -46.58
C SER A 199 -9.08 -7.00 -46.78
N LEU A 200 -8.34 -7.80 -46.01
CA LEU A 200 -6.90 -7.93 -46.11
C LEU A 200 -6.54 -9.10 -47.04
N GLU A 201 -5.34 -9.06 -47.61
CA GLU A 201 -4.82 -10.12 -48.47
C GLU A 201 -3.55 -10.74 -47.88
N GLY A 202 -3.32 -12.01 -48.18
CA GLY A 202 -2.08 -12.70 -47.82
C GLY A 202 -1.93 -12.99 -46.32
N ARG A 203 -0.72 -12.80 -45.78
CA ARG A 203 -0.37 -13.22 -44.40
C ARG A 203 -1.02 -12.36 -43.32
N GLU A 204 -1.32 -11.09 -43.62
CA GLU A 204 -1.94 -10.16 -42.68
C GLU A 204 -3.37 -10.58 -42.33
N GLN A 205 -4.11 -11.11 -43.31
CA GLN A 205 -5.44 -11.69 -43.07
C GLN A 205 -5.38 -12.79 -42.00
N LEU A 206 -4.44 -13.73 -42.12
CA LEU A 206 -4.29 -14.85 -41.17
C LEU A 206 -3.94 -14.34 -39.77
N ALA A 207 -3.08 -13.33 -39.67
CA ALA A 207 -2.72 -12.71 -38.40
C ALA A 207 -3.93 -12.02 -37.74
N ALA A 208 -4.72 -11.26 -38.51
CA ALA A 208 -5.94 -10.62 -38.01
C ALA A 208 -6.99 -11.64 -37.55
N GLU A 209 -7.16 -12.75 -38.28
CA GLU A 209 -8.04 -13.85 -37.87
C GLU A 209 -7.59 -14.48 -36.54
N LYS A 210 -6.28 -14.72 -36.38
CA LYS A 210 -5.72 -15.26 -35.13
C LYS A 210 -5.82 -14.30 -33.96
N PHE A 211 -5.73 -12.99 -34.22
CA PHE A 211 -5.98 -11.98 -33.19
C PHE A 211 -7.45 -12.00 -32.73
N ALA A 212 -8.40 -12.17 -33.66
CA ALA A 212 -9.81 -12.35 -33.29
C ALA A 212 -10.05 -13.61 -32.46
N ASP A 213 -9.39 -14.74 -32.80
CA ASP A 213 -9.44 -15.96 -32.00
C ASP A 213 -8.85 -15.74 -30.59
N ALA A 214 -7.78 -14.96 -30.47
CA ALA A 214 -7.16 -14.64 -29.19
C ALA A 214 -8.08 -13.83 -28.28
N LEU A 215 -8.87 -12.89 -28.83
CA LEU A 215 -9.87 -12.14 -28.05
C LEU A 215 -10.96 -13.07 -27.48
N GLU A 216 -11.35 -14.10 -28.22
CA GLU A 216 -12.35 -15.08 -27.79
C GLU A 216 -11.83 -16.03 -26.68
N SER A 217 -10.53 -16.03 -26.37
CA SER A 217 -9.98 -16.81 -25.25
C SER A 217 -10.56 -16.41 -23.89
N ILE A 218 -10.91 -15.13 -23.70
CA ILE A 218 -11.49 -14.61 -22.46
C ILE A 218 -12.90 -15.20 -22.21
N PRO A 219 -13.88 -15.06 -23.11
CA PRO A 219 -15.17 -15.72 -22.92
C PRO A 219 -15.06 -17.24 -22.88
N LEU A 220 -14.12 -17.86 -23.61
CA LEU A 220 -13.90 -19.30 -23.53
C LEU A 220 -13.48 -19.74 -22.11
N ALA A 221 -12.50 -19.05 -21.53
CA ALA A 221 -12.06 -19.31 -20.15
C ALA A 221 -13.18 -19.09 -19.13
N LEU A 222 -14.05 -18.09 -19.33
CA LEU A 222 -15.24 -17.90 -18.49
C LEU A 222 -16.21 -19.08 -18.61
N ALA A 223 -16.43 -19.61 -19.81
CA ALA A 223 -17.29 -20.76 -20.04
C ALA A 223 -16.74 -22.02 -19.35
N GLU A 224 -15.44 -22.28 -19.52
CA GLU A 224 -14.75 -23.42 -18.90
C GLU A 224 -14.84 -23.37 -17.37
N ASN A 225 -14.53 -22.20 -16.78
CA ASN A 225 -14.61 -22.00 -15.33
C ASN A 225 -16.05 -22.09 -14.79
N ALA A 226 -17.06 -21.82 -15.63
CA ALA A 226 -18.47 -21.99 -15.30
C ALA A 226 -18.97 -23.43 -15.51
N GLY A 227 -18.15 -24.34 -16.04
CA GLY A 227 -18.53 -25.71 -16.38
C GLY A 227 -19.42 -25.83 -17.61
N MET A 228 -19.42 -24.83 -18.49
CA MET A 228 -20.16 -24.85 -19.76
C MET A 228 -19.31 -25.52 -20.86
N ASP A 229 -19.97 -26.07 -21.89
CA ASP A 229 -19.26 -26.58 -23.07
C ASP A 229 -18.67 -25.41 -23.88
N PRO A 230 -17.33 -25.34 -24.06
CA PRO A 230 -16.70 -24.19 -24.71
C PRO A 230 -17.02 -24.07 -26.21
N ILE A 231 -17.23 -25.20 -26.90
CA ILE A 231 -17.49 -25.25 -28.35
C ILE A 231 -18.90 -24.74 -28.64
N ASP A 232 -19.89 -25.24 -27.91
CA ASP A 232 -21.29 -24.82 -28.03
C ASP A 232 -21.44 -23.36 -27.61
N THR A 233 -20.73 -22.96 -26.55
CA THR A 233 -20.72 -21.58 -26.06
C THR A 233 -20.19 -20.62 -27.13
N LEU A 234 -19.02 -20.91 -27.70
CA LEU A 234 -18.42 -20.05 -28.71
C LEU A 234 -19.27 -19.98 -29.99
N THR A 235 -19.80 -21.11 -30.43
CA THR A 235 -20.71 -21.17 -31.59
C THR A 235 -21.94 -20.29 -31.39
N SER A 236 -22.57 -20.39 -30.21
CA SER A 236 -23.75 -19.62 -29.86
C SER A 236 -23.45 -18.12 -29.70
N LEU A 237 -22.34 -17.76 -29.06
CA LEU A 237 -21.87 -16.37 -28.93
C LEU A 237 -21.67 -15.73 -30.31
N ARG A 238 -20.92 -16.40 -31.20
CA ARG A 238 -20.68 -15.91 -32.57
C ARG A 238 -21.98 -15.75 -33.35
N SER A 239 -22.88 -16.74 -33.28
CA SER A 239 -24.17 -16.71 -33.97
C SER A 239 -25.03 -15.50 -33.54
N ARG A 240 -25.12 -15.24 -32.22
CA ARG A 240 -25.87 -14.10 -31.68
C ARG A 240 -25.23 -12.75 -32.03
N GLN A 241 -23.91 -12.66 -32.00
CA GLN A 241 -23.20 -11.45 -32.40
C GLN A 241 -23.41 -11.11 -33.89
N LEU A 242 -23.43 -12.13 -34.77
CA LEU A 242 -23.75 -11.94 -36.19
C LEU A 242 -25.19 -11.46 -36.42
N LYS A 243 -26.12 -11.79 -35.51
CA LYS A 243 -27.50 -11.27 -35.51
C LYS A 243 -27.62 -9.83 -35.00
N GLY A 244 -26.51 -9.20 -34.60
CA GLY A 244 -26.48 -7.82 -34.10
C GLY A 244 -26.65 -7.68 -32.59
N GLU A 245 -26.67 -8.79 -31.83
CA GLU A 245 -26.80 -8.76 -30.37
C GLU A 245 -25.47 -8.40 -29.68
N LYS A 246 -25.09 -7.12 -29.74
CA LYS A 246 -23.79 -6.62 -29.27
C LYS A 246 -23.45 -6.84 -27.79
N TRP A 247 -24.46 -7.00 -26.93
CA TRP A 247 -24.28 -7.17 -25.47
C TRP A 247 -24.35 -8.63 -25.01
N THR A 248 -24.28 -9.56 -25.95
CA THR A 248 -24.32 -10.98 -25.64
C THR A 248 -22.98 -11.44 -25.08
N GLY A 249 -23.03 -12.03 -23.88
CA GLY A 249 -21.90 -12.58 -23.15
C GLY A 249 -22.32 -13.74 -22.25
N ILE A 250 -21.44 -14.14 -21.33
CA ILE A 250 -21.61 -15.30 -20.46
C ILE A 250 -22.01 -14.84 -19.06
N ASP A 251 -23.20 -15.24 -18.62
CA ASP A 251 -23.62 -15.13 -17.22
C ASP A 251 -23.09 -16.36 -16.48
N VAL A 252 -21.93 -16.23 -15.82
CA VAL A 252 -21.25 -17.31 -15.10
C VAL A 252 -22.14 -17.87 -13.99
N MET A 253 -22.89 -17.02 -13.29
CA MET A 253 -23.75 -17.43 -12.17
C MET A 253 -24.96 -18.25 -12.62
N LYS A 254 -25.49 -17.96 -13.82
CA LYS A 254 -26.62 -18.70 -14.42
C LYS A 254 -26.19 -19.72 -15.46
N THR A 255 -24.89 -19.94 -15.63
CA THR A 255 -24.27 -20.88 -16.58
C THR A 255 -24.89 -20.82 -17.98
N ARG A 256 -25.14 -19.60 -18.49
CA ARG A 256 -25.83 -19.40 -19.76
C ARG A 256 -25.38 -18.15 -20.51
N ILE A 257 -25.60 -18.17 -21.82
CA ILE A 257 -25.41 -16.99 -22.67
C ILE A 257 -26.64 -16.08 -22.57
N ALA A 258 -26.40 -14.83 -22.16
CA ALA A 258 -27.46 -13.83 -21.99
C ALA A 258 -26.98 -12.45 -22.42
N ASN A 259 -27.92 -11.49 -22.44
CA ASN A 259 -27.60 -10.09 -22.64
C ASN A 259 -27.09 -9.50 -21.31
N MET A 260 -25.79 -9.23 -21.25
CA MET A 260 -25.10 -8.84 -20.01
C MET A 260 -25.55 -7.47 -19.50
N LYS A 261 -25.94 -6.57 -20.41
CA LYS A 261 -26.49 -5.27 -20.05
C LYS A 261 -27.84 -5.41 -19.34
N SER A 262 -28.70 -6.31 -19.79
CA SER A 262 -30.00 -6.57 -19.13
C SER A 262 -29.86 -7.28 -17.78
N SER A 263 -28.69 -7.86 -17.51
CA SER A 263 -28.35 -8.47 -16.21
C SER A 263 -27.60 -7.51 -15.29
N ASP A 264 -27.47 -6.22 -15.64
CA ASP A 264 -26.70 -5.20 -14.92
C ASP A 264 -25.21 -5.56 -14.69
N ILE A 265 -24.66 -6.41 -15.56
CA ILE A 265 -23.24 -6.76 -15.56
C ILE A 265 -22.52 -5.79 -16.52
N ILE A 266 -21.88 -4.79 -15.93
CA ILE A 266 -21.19 -3.72 -16.64
C ILE A 266 -19.75 -3.57 -16.17
N GLU A 267 -18.89 -3.11 -17.07
CA GLU A 267 -17.46 -2.90 -16.81
C GLU A 267 -17.02 -1.55 -17.40
N PRO A 268 -16.02 -0.86 -16.82
CA PRO A 268 -15.50 0.38 -17.38
C PRO A 268 -14.81 0.13 -18.72
N LEU A 269 -15.06 0.99 -19.70
CA LEU A 269 -14.43 0.89 -21.03
C LEU A 269 -12.90 1.03 -20.94
N THR A 270 -12.41 1.92 -20.06
CA THR A 270 -10.98 2.19 -19.87
C THR A 270 -10.20 0.91 -19.55
N VAL A 271 -10.76 0.04 -18.72
CA VAL A 271 -10.14 -1.25 -18.36
C VAL A 271 -9.98 -2.13 -19.60
N LYS A 272 -11.00 -2.22 -20.46
CA LYS A 272 -10.93 -3.03 -21.68
C LYS A 272 -9.90 -2.52 -22.67
N LEU A 273 -9.83 -1.20 -22.87
CA LEU A 273 -8.82 -0.60 -23.74
C LEU A 273 -7.41 -0.90 -23.24
N GLN A 274 -7.18 -0.76 -21.93
CA GLN A 274 -5.89 -1.03 -21.32
C GLN A 274 -5.50 -2.50 -21.45
N ILE A 275 -6.44 -3.43 -21.23
CA ILE A 275 -6.22 -4.88 -21.39
C ILE A 275 -5.74 -5.19 -22.81
N VAL A 276 -6.45 -4.72 -23.84
CA VAL A 276 -6.11 -5.02 -25.23
C VAL A 276 -4.78 -4.38 -25.63
N SER A 277 -4.52 -3.14 -25.21
CA SER A 277 -3.26 -2.44 -25.51
C SER A 277 -2.07 -3.14 -24.85
N ALA A 278 -2.14 -3.37 -23.54
CA ALA A 278 -1.04 -3.97 -22.79
C ALA A 278 -0.75 -5.41 -23.22
N ALA A 279 -1.79 -6.22 -23.48
CA ALA A 279 -1.62 -7.58 -23.97
C ALA A 279 -0.96 -7.61 -25.36
N SER A 280 -1.38 -6.70 -26.26
CA SER A 280 -0.79 -6.58 -27.60
C SER A 280 0.67 -6.12 -27.55
N GLU A 281 0.98 -5.13 -26.72
CA GLU A 281 2.36 -4.65 -26.51
C GLU A 281 3.25 -5.76 -25.97
N ALA A 282 2.80 -6.49 -24.95
CA ALA A 282 3.53 -7.60 -24.37
C ALA A 282 3.80 -8.71 -25.41
N ALA A 283 2.79 -9.09 -26.18
CA ALA A 283 2.96 -10.07 -27.25
C ALA A 283 3.97 -9.59 -28.31
N CYS A 284 3.85 -8.32 -28.75
CA CYS A 284 4.80 -7.74 -29.70
C CYS A 284 6.23 -7.67 -29.15
N MET A 285 6.42 -7.38 -27.86
CA MET A 285 7.75 -7.37 -27.25
C MET A 285 8.40 -8.75 -27.34
N ILE A 286 7.69 -9.81 -26.99
CA ILE A 286 8.22 -11.17 -27.05
C ILE A 286 8.47 -11.61 -28.49
N LEU A 287 7.54 -11.34 -29.41
CA LEU A 287 7.67 -11.72 -30.83
C LEU A 287 8.83 -11.01 -31.55
N ARG A 288 9.31 -9.88 -31.02
CA ARG A 288 10.47 -9.16 -31.56
C ARG A 288 11.81 -9.71 -31.10
N ILE A 289 11.83 -10.56 -30.08
CA ILE A 289 13.06 -11.19 -29.61
C ILE A 289 13.41 -12.31 -30.58
N ASP A 290 14.52 -12.12 -31.30
CA ASP A 290 15.08 -13.08 -32.24
C ASP A 290 16.05 -14.06 -31.57
N ASP A 291 16.78 -13.61 -30.55
CA ASP A 291 17.72 -14.45 -29.78
C ASP A 291 17.78 -14.05 -28.29
N VAL A 292 18.00 -15.05 -27.42
CA VAL A 292 18.15 -14.87 -25.97
C VAL A 292 19.52 -15.37 -25.55
N ILE A 293 20.46 -14.44 -25.37
CA ILE A 293 21.81 -14.75 -24.91
C ILE A 293 21.82 -14.78 -23.38
N ALA A 294 21.71 -15.97 -22.80
CA ALA A 294 21.92 -16.18 -21.37
C ALA A 294 23.42 -16.33 -21.07
N THR A 295 24.02 -15.34 -20.42
CA THR A 295 25.40 -15.47 -19.92
C THR A 295 25.39 -16.06 -18.53
N VAL A 296 26.07 -17.20 -18.35
CA VAL A 296 26.40 -17.71 -17.02
C VAL A 296 27.60 -16.92 -16.54
N LYS A 297 27.56 -16.35 -15.33
CA LYS A 297 28.77 -15.79 -14.72
C LYS A 297 29.83 -16.90 -14.72
N SER A 298 30.89 -16.72 -15.50
CA SER A 298 32.05 -17.62 -15.46
C SER A 298 32.54 -17.65 -14.02
N SER A 299 32.55 -18.83 -13.40
CA SER A 299 33.27 -19.04 -12.15
C SER A 299 34.68 -18.53 -12.36
N ALA A 300 35.09 -17.54 -11.57
CA ALA A 300 36.46 -17.04 -11.59
C ALA A 300 37.41 -18.26 -11.52
N PRO A 301 38.53 -18.25 -12.26
CA PRO A 301 39.53 -19.31 -12.14
C PRO A 301 39.84 -19.50 -10.64
N PRO A 302 39.98 -20.74 -10.14
CA PRO A 302 40.42 -20.95 -8.77
C PRO A 302 41.69 -20.13 -8.58
N GLY A 303 41.70 -19.25 -7.58
CA GLY A 303 42.87 -18.45 -7.25
C GLY A 303 44.08 -19.38 -7.23
N GLY A 304 45.03 -19.10 -8.12
CA GLY A 304 46.20 -19.95 -8.33
C GLY A 304 46.87 -20.21 -6.99
N GLY A 305 46.91 -21.49 -6.61
CA GLY A 305 47.74 -21.94 -5.52
C GLY A 305 49.17 -21.49 -5.74
N GLU A 306 49.79 -21.02 -4.67
CA GLU A 306 51.23 -20.82 -4.58
C GLU A 306 51.98 -22.02 -5.17
N GLY A 307 52.96 -21.74 -6.03
CA GLY A 307 53.86 -22.79 -6.51
C GLY A 307 54.72 -22.33 -7.68
N GLY A 308 55.86 -21.70 -7.39
CA GLY A 308 56.90 -21.52 -8.40
C GLY A 308 57.94 -20.43 -8.13
N MET A 309 58.55 -20.38 -6.94
CA MET A 309 59.81 -19.64 -6.76
C MET A 309 60.99 -20.56 -7.12
N PRO A 310 61.88 -20.20 -8.06
CA PRO A 310 63.03 -21.02 -8.44
C PRO A 310 64.11 -21.11 -7.34
N PRO A 311 65.02 -22.10 -7.42
CA PRO A 311 65.86 -22.52 -6.30
C PRO A 311 67.08 -21.63 -6.08
N GLY A 312 67.35 -21.34 -4.80
CA GLY A 312 68.69 -21.24 -4.21
C GLY A 312 69.61 -20.09 -4.66
N MET A 313 69.70 -19.04 -3.85
CA MET A 313 70.98 -18.36 -3.59
C MET A 313 70.96 -17.61 -2.24
N GLY A 314 71.67 -18.19 -1.27
CA GLY A 314 72.45 -17.55 -0.20
C GLY A 314 71.92 -16.35 0.60
N GLY A 315 71.83 -16.56 1.92
CA GLY A 315 72.49 -15.64 2.86
C GLY A 315 71.62 -15.02 3.95
N MET A 316 71.96 -15.35 5.21
CA MET A 316 71.81 -14.56 6.45
C MET A 316 70.38 -14.07 6.78
N GLY A 317 69.71 -14.50 7.85
CA GLY A 317 70.20 -14.67 9.21
C GLY A 317 69.34 -13.78 10.12
N GLY A 318 68.76 -14.35 11.19
CA GLY A 318 68.24 -13.55 12.31
C GLY A 318 66.86 -13.95 12.84
N GLY A 319 66.87 -14.78 13.89
CA GLY A 319 66.12 -14.47 15.11
C GLY A 319 64.61 -14.72 15.17
N MET A 320 64.23 -15.91 15.66
CA MET A 320 63.07 -16.16 16.54
C MET A 320 63.07 -15.23 17.78
N PRO A 321 62.04 -15.16 18.68
CA PRO A 321 61.04 -16.20 19.00
C PRO A 321 59.60 -15.74 19.39
N GLY A 322 58.72 -16.73 19.60
CA GLY A 322 57.59 -16.64 20.55
C GLY A 322 56.22 -16.89 19.90
N MET A 323 55.71 -18.10 19.72
CA MET A 323 55.29 -19.15 20.68
C MET A 323 53.93 -18.87 21.34
N GLY A 324 52.98 -19.77 21.08
CA GLY A 324 51.76 -20.02 21.87
C GLY A 324 50.47 -19.41 21.28
N GLY A 325 49.41 -20.16 20.98
CA GLY A 325 49.15 -21.57 21.18
C GLY A 325 47.69 -21.91 20.81
N GLY A 326 47.38 -23.20 20.81
CA GLY A 326 46.04 -23.72 21.14
C GLY A 326 44.99 -23.81 20.03
N MET A 327 45.00 -24.95 19.32
CA MET A 327 43.83 -25.65 18.74
C MET A 327 42.69 -25.89 19.77
N PRO A 328 41.54 -26.55 19.46
CA PRO A 328 41.01 -27.07 18.17
C PRO A 328 39.54 -26.64 17.90
N ASP A 329 39.08 -26.58 16.64
CA ASP A 329 38.37 -27.65 15.89
C ASP A 329 37.16 -28.30 16.61
N MET A 330 35.97 -28.02 16.08
CA MET A 330 34.83 -28.95 16.08
C MET A 330 34.03 -28.74 14.79
N GLY A 331 34.39 -29.53 13.78
CA GLY A 331 33.53 -30.55 13.16
C GLY A 331 32.03 -30.30 13.16
N GLY A 332 31.48 -30.22 11.95
CA GLY A 332 30.04 -30.16 11.70
C GLY A 332 29.33 -31.50 11.89
N MET A 333 28.01 -31.44 11.80
CA MET A 333 27.14 -32.56 11.45
C MET A 333 25.93 -32.00 10.69
N MET A 334 25.51 -32.85 9.75
CA MET A 334 24.31 -32.88 8.89
C MET A 334 23.12 -32.01 9.28
#